data_AF-A0A4P6B5M3-F1
#
_entry.id   AF-A0A4P6B5M3-F1
#
_cell.length_a   1.000
_cell.length_b   1.000
_cell.length_c   1.000
_cell.angle_alpha   90.00
_cell.angle_beta   90.00
_cell.angle_gamma   90.00
#
_symmetry.space_group_name_H-M   'P 1'
#
loop_
_entity.id
_entity.type
_entity.pdbx_description
1 polymer ?
#
loop_
_entity_poly.entity_id
_entity_poly.type
_entity_poly.pdbx_seq_one_letter_code
_entity_poly.pdbx_strand_id
1 'polypeptide(L)' 'MLHHLFQRLSITPDEFYAKPYKVRSFMLASMQVQLEAEEEERREIERRARGGGQ' A
#
# COMPACT_ATOMS: atom_id res chain seq x y z
N MET A 1 3.11 6.39 -2.74
CA MET A 1 2.08 5.58 -3.42
C MET A 1 2.66 4.78 -4.58
N LEU A 2 2.91 5.37 -5.77
CA LEU A 2 3.41 4.62 -6.94
C LEU A 2 4.76 3.91 -6.70
N HIS A 3 5.69 4.53 -5.97
CA HIS A 3 6.99 3.91 -5.67
C HIS A 3 6.86 2.62 -4.84
N HIS A 4 5.91 2.53 -3.91
CA HIS A 4 5.67 1.29 -3.14
C HIS A 4 5.08 0.19 -4.03
N LEU A 5 4.21 0.55 -4.98
CA LEU A 5 3.65 -0.39 -5.94
C LEU A 5 4.76 -1.00 -6.80
N PHE A 6 5.67 -0.17 -7.32
CA PHE A 6 6.80 -0.60 -8.14
C PHE A 6 7.77 -1.48 -7.36
N GLN A 7 8.05 -1.15 -6.09
CA GLN A 7 8.92 -1.96 -5.24
C GLN A 7 8.30 -3.30 -4.85
N ARG A 8 7.03 -3.34 -4.46
CA ARG A 8 6.37 -4.59 -4.00
C ARG A 8 6.04 -5.53 -5.13
N LEU A 9 5.58 -5.00 -6.26
CA LEU A 9 5.20 -5.82 -7.40
C LEU A 9 6.39 -6.11 -8.33
N SER A 10 7.55 -5.51 -8.07
CA SER A 10 8.74 -5.60 -8.93
C SER A 10 8.41 -5.29 -10.39
N ILE A 11 7.46 -4.36 -10.62
CA ILE A 11 7.09 -3.89 -11.94
C ILE A 11 7.83 -2.60 -12.22
N THR A 12 8.37 -2.48 -13.42
CA THR A 12 8.90 -1.20 -13.87
C THR A 12 7.76 -0.23 -14.19
N PRO A 13 8.01 1.10 -14.14
CA PRO A 13 7.01 2.08 -14.53
C PRO A 13 6.51 1.85 -15.97
N ASP A 14 7.41 1.46 -16.88
CA ASP A 14 7.08 1.18 -18.28
C ASP A 14 6.06 0.05 -18.40
N GLU A 15 6.30 -1.09 -17.74
CA GLU A 15 5.37 -2.22 -17.71
C GLU A 15 4.03 -1.86 -17.05
N PHE A 16 4.04 -0.96 -16.07
CA PHE A 16 2.80 -0.45 -15.50
C PHE A 16 2.02 0.38 -16.51
N TYR A 17 2.67 1.31 -17.20
CA TYR A 17 2.02 2.19 -18.18
C TYR A 17 1.59 1.44 -19.45
N ALA A 18 2.25 0.34 -19.83
CA ALA A 18 1.83 -0.53 -20.92
C ALA A 18 0.48 -1.22 -20.65
N LYS A 19 0.05 -1.36 -19.38
CA LYS A 19 -1.21 -2.02 -19.03
C LYS A 19 -2.43 -1.16 -19.39
N PRO A 20 -3.57 -1.77 -19.74
CA PRO A 20 -4.82 -1.06 -19.99
C PRO A 20 -5.22 -0.19 -18.79
N TYR A 21 -5.86 0.95 -19.07
CA TYR A 21 -6.24 1.91 -18.04
C TYR A 21 -6.99 1.27 -16.86
N LYS A 22 -7.99 0.41 -17.14
CA LYS A 22 -8.76 -0.29 -16.10
C LYS A 22 -7.89 -1.15 -15.19
N VAL A 23 -6.89 -1.83 -15.74
CA VAL A 23 -5.96 -2.68 -14.97
C VAL A 23 -5.08 -1.81 -14.07
N ARG A 24 -4.57 -0.69 -14.60
CA ARG A 24 -3.78 0.27 -13.81
C ARG A 24 -4.59 0.84 -12.64
N SER A 25 -5.84 1.25 -12.90
CA SER A 25 -6.74 1.75 -11.86
C SER A 25 -7.00 0.71 -10.78
N PHE A 26 -7.23 -0.55 -11.16
CA PHE A 26 -7.43 -1.64 -10.20
C PHE A 26 -6.18 -1.88 -9.34
N MET A 27 -4.98 -1.91 -9.94
CA MET A 27 -3.72 -2.06 -9.21
C MET A 27 -3.49 -0.93 -8.21
N LEU A 28 -3.79 0.31 -8.60
CA LEU A 28 -3.67 1.48 -7.73
C LEU A 28 -4.67 1.42 -6.56
N ALA A 29 -5.94 1.13 -6.84
CA ALA A 29 -6.98 1.04 -5.81
C ALA A 29 -6.68 -0.08 -4.81
N SER A 30 -6.25 -1.25 -5.29
CA SER A 30 -5.88 -2.38 -4.43
C SER A 30 -4.70 -2.04 -3.51
N MET A 31 -3.73 -1.28 -4.02
CA MET A 31 -2.57 -0.84 -3.25
C MET A 31 -2.93 0.22 -2.20
N GLN A 32 -3.86 1.12 -2.52
CA GLN A 32 -4.37 2.10 -1.55
C GLN A 32 -5.02 1.39 -0.36
N VAL A 33 -5.90 0.42 -0.62
CA VAL A 33 -6.57 -0.36 0.44
C VAL A 33 -5.56 -1.10 1.32
N GLN A 34 -4.53 -1.70 0.74
CA GLN A 34 -3.49 -2.37 1.53
C GLN A 34 -2.71 -1.40 2.42
N LEU A 35 -2.33 -0.24 1.89
CA LEU A 35 -1.56 0.76 2.63
C LEU A 35 -2.39 1.39 3.77
N GLU A 36 -3.69 1.59 3.56
CA GLU A 36 -4.60 2.05 4.61
C GLU A 36 -4.71 1.01 5.74
N ALA A 37 -4.83 -0.27 5.40
CA ALA A 37 -4.86 -1.35 6.40
C ALA A 37 -3.53 -1.46 7.18
N GLU A 38 -2.38 -1.33 6.50
CA GLU A 38 -1.06 -1.33 7.16
C GLU A 38 -0.88 -0.10 8.08
N GLU A 39 -1.37 1.07 7.68
CA GLU A 39 -1.33 2.26 8.53
C GLU A 39 -2.23 2.11 9.77
N GLU A 40 -3.41 1.54 9.60
CA GLU A 40 -4.32 1.25 10.70
C GLU A 40 -3.73 0.24 11.69
N GLU A 41 -3.17 -0.86 11.19
CA GLU A 41 -2.48 -1.87 12.02
C GLU A 41 -1.30 -1.23 12.77
N ARG A 42 -0.47 -0.44 12.08
CA ARG A 42 0.66 0.26 12.71
C ARG A 42 0.20 1.21 13.81
N ARG A 43 -0.88 1.96 13.59
CA ARG A 43 -1.49 2.84 14.60
C ARG A 43 -2.04 2.05 15.78
N GLU A 44 -2.64 0.89 15.55
CA GLU A 44 -3.15 0.03 16.62
C GLU A 44 -2.02 -0.54 17.48
N ILE A 45 -0.95 -1.03 16.85
CA ILE A 45 0.26 -1.49 17.55
C ILE A 45 0.84 -0.36 18.40
N GLU A 46 0.92 0.86 17.85
CA GLU A 46 1.43 2.02 18.60
C GLU A 46 0.53 2.39 19.79
N ARG A 47 -0.80 2.31 19.63
CA ARG A 47 -1.75 2.52 20.73
C ARG A 47 -1.60 1.47 21.82
N ARG A 48 -1.46 0.20 21.45
CA ARG A 48 -1.22 -0.90 22.40
C ARG A 48 0.11 -0.73 23.14
N ALA A 49 1.17 -0.34 22.43
CA ALA A 49 2.49 -0.09 23.02
C ALA A 49 2.48 1.09 24.02
N ARG A 50 1.67 2.13 23.77
CA ARG A 50 1.51 3.28 24.68
C ARG A 50 0.63 2.98 25.89
N GLY A 51 -0.26 1.99 25.81
CA GLY A 51 -1.19 1.62 26.90
C GLY A 51 -0.64 0.62 27.93
N GLY A 52 0.52 0.02 27.68
CA GLY A 52 1.10 -1.05 28.53
C GLY A 52 2.02 -0.57 29.66
N GLY A 53 2.11 0.73 29.93
CA GLY A 53 2.90 1.30 31.02
C GLY A 53 2.01 1.89 32.12
N GLN A 54 1.47 1.03 33.00
CA GLN A 54 0.93 1.39 34.31
C GLN A 54 1.37 0.38 35.35
#